data_AF-A0A7V5X5V2-F1
#
_entry.id   AF-A0A7V5X5V2-F1
#
_cell.length_a   1.000
_cell.length_b   1.000
_cell.length_c   1.000
_cell.angle_alpha   90.00
_cell.angle_beta   90.00
_cell.angle_gamma   90.00
#
_symmetry.space_group_name_H-M   'P 1'
#
loop_
_entity.id
_entity.type
_entity.pdbx_description
1 polymer ?
#
loop_
_entity_poly.entity_id
_entity_poly.type
_entity_poly.pdbx_seq_one_letter_code
_entity_poly.pdbx_strand_id
1 'polypeptide(L)'
;MNVYDVLKHTILVVVPAGVLVCLIVYALGYAHIAFGLLLGVAGGTGKTLFMTYSAMNDVKPIVSFLLRYIILGIVMVLAIQISMHAFFAAVAGIFFVQIVFIMDQVKASSIGELR
;
A
#
# COMPACT_ATOMS: atom_id res chain seq x y z
N MET A 1 -15.77 -14.75 0.94
CA MET A 1 -14.95 -13.73 0.25
C MET A 1 -13.51 -14.22 0.22
N ASN A 2 -12.95 -14.45 -0.98
CA ASN A 2 -11.56 -14.90 -1.08
C ASN A 2 -10.63 -13.76 -0.61
N VAL A 3 -9.44 -14.06 -0.08
CA VAL A 3 -8.40 -13.04 0.25
C VAL A 3 -8.14 -12.11 -0.94
N TYR A 4 -8.33 -12.63 -2.15
CA TYR A 4 -8.28 -11.87 -3.40
C TYR A 4 -9.36 -10.77 -3.52
N ASP A 5 -10.57 -11.01 -3.00
CA ASP A 5 -11.66 -10.04 -3.05
C ASP A 5 -11.48 -8.92 -2.02
N VAL A 6 -10.91 -9.25 -0.85
CA VAL A 6 -10.44 -8.26 0.14
C VAL A 6 -9.41 -7.33 -0.50
N LEU A 7 -8.40 -7.90 -1.15
CA LEU A 7 -7.35 -7.16 -1.85
C LEU A 7 -7.94 -6.25 -2.94
N LYS A 8 -8.87 -6.73 -3.77
CA LYS A 8 -9.53 -5.91 -4.80
C LYS A 8 -10.23 -4.72 -4.19
N HIS A 9 -11.02 -4.91 -3.14
CA HIS A 9 -11.72 -3.83 -2.48
C HIS A 9 -10.74 -2.79 -1.94
N THR A 10 -9.68 -3.23 -1.24
CA THR A 10 -8.64 -2.34 -0.74
C THR A 10 -8.02 -1.52 -1.89
N ILE A 11 -7.66 -2.13 -3.02
CA ILE A 11 -7.08 -1.42 -4.17
C ILE A 11 -8.09 -0.41 -4.76
N LEU A 12 -9.34 -0.82 -4.92
CA LEU A 12 -10.41 0.02 -5.46
C LEU A 12 -10.72 1.25 -4.59
N VAL A 13 -10.48 1.16 -3.28
CA VAL A 13 -10.68 2.28 -2.36
C VAL A 13 -9.41 3.15 -2.29
N VAL A 14 -8.25 2.50 -2.10
CA VAL A 14 -7.01 3.19 -1.77
C VAL A 14 -6.38 3.89 -2.97
N VAL A 15 -6.42 3.29 -4.16
CA VAL A 15 -5.80 3.90 -5.36
C VAL A 15 -6.54 5.19 -5.76
N PRO A 16 -7.86 5.22 -5.91
CA PRO A 16 -8.58 6.47 -6.23
C PRO A 16 -8.44 7.52 -5.14
N ALA A 17 -8.50 7.13 -3.86
CA ALA A 17 -8.28 8.05 -2.75
C ALA A 17 -6.88 8.66 -2.77
N GLY A 18 -5.84 7.83 -2.99
CA GLY A 18 -4.46 8.28 -3.10
C GLY A 18 -4.23 9.20 -4.29
N VAL A 19 -4.81 8.90 -5.45
CA VAL A 19 -4.75 9.76 -6.65
C VAL A 19 -5.46 11.09 -6.41
N LEU A 20 -6.65 11.07 -5.81
CA LEU A 20 -7.41 12.29 -5.52
C LEU A 20 -6.65 13.21 -4.56
N VAL A 21 -6.12 12.66 -3.47
CA VAL A 21 -5.31 13.43 -2.51
C VAL A 21 -4.03 13.96 -3.19
N CYS A 22 -3.39 13.16 -4.04
CA CYS A 22 -2.25 13.60 -4.83
C CYS A 22 -2.59 14.80 -5.72
N LEU A 23 -3.72 14.77 -6.43
CA LEU A 23 -4.15 15.87 -7.30
C LEU A 23 -4.42 17.15 -6.50
N ILE A 24 -5.05 17.04 -5.33
CA ILE A 24 -5.31 18.18 -4.44
C ILE A 24 -3.98 18.78 -3.97
N VAL A 25 -3.07 17.94 -3.45
CA VAL A 25 -1.77 18.38 -2.93
C VAL A 25 -0.91 18.99 -4.03
N TYR A 26 -0.97 18.45 -5.25
CA TYR A 26 -0.29 19.00 -6.41
C TYR A 26 -0.86 20.37 -6.82
N ALA A 27 -2.19 20.52 -6.87
CA ALA A 27 -2.84 21.79 -7.17
C ALA A 27 -2.52 22.91 -6.15
N LEU A 28 -2.21 22.53 -4.90
CA LEU A 28 -1.76 23.44 -3.85
C LEU A 28 -0.26 23.81 -3.95
N GLY A 29 0.46 23.29 -4.95
CA GLY A 29 1.87 23.60 -5.19
C GLY A 29 2.86 22.67 -4.46
N TYR A 30 2.38 21.63 -3.77
CA TYR A 30 3.23 20.71 -3.00
C TYR A 30 3.60 19.45 -3.79
N ALA A 31 4.17 19.63 -4.98
CA ALA A 31 4.47 18.53 -5.91
C ALA A 31 5.32 17.40 -5.27
N HIS A 32 6.33 17.74 -4.45
CA HIS A 32 7.17 16.73 -3.79
C HIS A 32 6.38 15.82 -2.84
N ILE A 33 5.39 16.37 -2.13
CA ILE A 33 4.51 15.61 -1.22
C ILE A 33 3.59 14.70 -2.05
N ALA A 34 3.05 15.22 -3.15
CA ALA A 34 2.20 14.48 -4.07
C ALA A 34 2.91 13.25 -4.66
N PHE A 35 4.15 13.42 -5.15
CA PHE A 35 4.98 12.30 -5.63
C PHE A 35 5.34 11.31 -4.53
N GLY A 36 5.70 11.79 -3.34
CA GLY A 36 5.96 10.93 -2.19
C GLY A 36 4.74 10.07 -1.84
N LEU A 37 3.55 10.67 -1.79
CA LEU A 37 2.30 9.98 -1.53
C LEU A 37 2.00 8.90 -2.58
N LEU A 38 2.16 9.20 -3.88
CA LEU A 38 1.96 8.22 -4.95
C LEU A 38 2.92 7.03 -4.84
N LEU A 39 4.21 7.29 -4.57
CA LEU A 39 5.21 6.23 -4.34
C LEU A 39 4.81 5.37 -3.14
N GLY A 40 4.34 5.99 -2.05
CA GLY A 40 3.85 5.31 -0.87
C GLY A 40 2.64 4.42 -1.14
N VAL A 41 1.62 4.95 -1.83
CA VAL A 41 0.41 4.21 -2.19
C VAL A 41 0.72 3.04 -3.12
N ALA A 42 1.56 3.26 -4.13
CA ALA A 42 2.01 2.20 -5.04
C ALA A 42 2.82 1.12 -4.31
N GLY A 43 3.75 1.52 -3.43
CA GLY A 43 4.55 0.63 -2.61
C GLY A 43 3.72 -0.20 -1.63
N GLY A 44 2.79 0.45 -0.93
CA GLY A 44 1.85 -0.20 -0.01
C GLY A 44 0.95 -1.20 -0.74
N THR A 45 0.48 -0.84 -1.94
CA THR A 45 -0.34 -1.73 -2.77
C THR A 45 0.45 -2.93 -3.27
N GLY A 46 1.67 -2.71 -3.78
CA GLY A 46 2.57 -3.77 -4.19
C GLY A 46 2.89 -4.73 -3.04
N LYS A 47 3.17 -4.21 -1.84
CA LYS A 47 3.37 -5.02 -0.63
C LYS A 47 2.15 -5.89 -0.32
N THR A 48 0.95 -5.32 -0.36
CA THR A 48 -0.30 -6.05 -0.09
C THR A 48 -0.58 -7.13 -1.15
N LEU A 49 -0.34 -6.83 -2.42
CA LEU A 49 -0.45 -7.79 -3.52
C LEU A 49 0.44 -9.01 -3.29
N PHE A 50 1.71 -8.79 -2.94
CA PHE A 50 2.64 -9.89 -2.65
C PHE A 50 2.25 -10.70 -1.40
N MET A 51 1.66 -10.05 -0.39
CA MET A 51 1.12 -10.78 0.78
C MET A 51 0.00 -11.73 0.37
N THR A 52 -0.97 -11.24 -0.39
CA THR A 52 -2.08 -12.06 -0.89
C THR A 52 -1.58 -13.17 -1.82
N TYR A 53 -0.68 -12.85 -2.75
CA TYR A 53 -0.09 -13.86 -3.65
C TYR A 53 0.66 -14.96 -2.87
N SER A 54 1.45 -14.57 -1.87
CA SER A 54 2.17 -15.51 -1.02
C SER A 54 1.24 -16.41 -0.23
N ALA A 55 0.11 -15.87 0.26
CA ALA A 55 -0.90 -16.63 0.98
C ALA A 55 -1.66 -17.61 0.08
N MET A 56 -1.85 -17.27 -1.20
CA MET A 56 -2.56 -18.12 -2.17
C MET A 56 -1.71 -19.26 -2.74
N ASN A 57 -0.38 -19.12 -2.75
CA ASN A 57 0.53 -20.06 -3.43
C ASN A 57 1.49 -20.78 -2.45
N ASP A 58 1.20 -20.79 -1.14
CA ASP A 58 2.03 -21.42 -0.10
C ASP A 58 3.52 -21.03 -0.18
N VAL A 59 3.80 -19.77 -0.54
CA VAL A 59 5.18 -19.28 -0.66
C VAL A 59 5.82 -19.26 0.72
N LYS A 60 7.06 -19.75 0.81
CA LYS A 60 7.83 -19.80 2.07
C LYS A 60 7.81 -18.42 2.78
N PRO A 61 7.53 -18.37 4.10
CA PRO A 61 7.40 -17.11 4.85
C PRO A 61 8.60 -16.16 4.70
N ILE A 62 9.80 -16.72 4.57
CA ILE A 62 11.06 -15.95 4.39
C ILE A 62 11.08 -15.20 3.06
N VAL A 63 10.66 -15.83 1.96
CA VAL A 63 10.68 -15.20 0.63
C VAL A 63 9.67 -14.06 0.57
N SER A 64 8.48 -14.29 1.14
CA SER A 64 7.44 -13.28 1.31
C SER A 64 7.89 -12.12 2.20
N PHE A 65 8.64 -12.40 3.27
CA PHE A 65 9.26 -11.37 4.09
C PHE A 65 10.24 -10.52 3.28
N LEU A 66 11.24 -11.13 2.64
CA LEU A 66 12.27 -10.42 1.89
C LEU A 66 11.69 -9.51 0.80
N LEU A 67 10.75 -10.01 -0.01
CA LEU A 67 10.12 -9.23 -1.09
C LEU A 67 9.40 -7.98 -0.55
N ARG A 68 8.72 -8.08 0.59
CA ARG A 68 8.02 -6.94 1.21
C ARG A 68 8.98 -5.85 1.68
N TYR A 69 10.11 -6.23 2.28
CA TYR A 69 11.11 -5.26 2.72
C TYR A 69 11.91 -4.66 1.56
N ILE A 70 12.12 -5.40 0.47
CA ILE A 70 12.70 -4.86 -0.75
C ILE A 70 11.80 -3.77 -1.33
N ILE A 71 10.48 -4.02 -1.44
CA ILE A 71 9.51 -3.02 -1.90
C ILE A 71 9.54 -1.78 -1.02
N LEU A 72 9.51 -1.95 0.30
CA LEU A 72 9.60 -0.83 1.25
C LEU A 72 10.92 -0.07 1.09
N GLY A 73 12.04 -0.78 1.00
CA GLY A 73 13.37 -0.19 0.80
C GLY A 73 13.43 0.67 -0.46
N ILE A 74 12.97 0.14 -1.60
CA ILE A 74 12.93 0.87 -2.88
C ILE A 74 12.08 2.13 -2.74
N VAL A 75 10.88 2.03 -2.17
CA VAL A 75 9.96 3.17 -2.01
C VAL A 75 10.56 4.24 -1.11
N MET A 76 11.16 3.85 0.02
CA MET A 76 11.81 4.77 0.95
C MET A 76 13.01 5.47 0.31
N VAL A 77 13.87 4.73 -0.42
CA VAL A 77 15.05 5.28 -1.10
C VAL A 77 14.66 6.24 -2.22
N LEU A 78 13.65 5.90 -3.02
CA LEU A 78 13.17 6.80 -4.07
C LEU A 78 12.51 8.06 -3.49
N ALA A 79 11.74 7.92 -2.41
CA ALA A 79 11.06 9.06 -1.78
C ALA A 79 12.04 10.02 -1.10
N ILE A 80 13.06 9.51 -0.38
CA ILE A 80 14.07 10.36 0.28
C ILE A 80 14.94 11.11 -0.72
N GLN A 81 15.20 10.53 -1.91
CA GLN A 81 15.92 11.21 -3.00
C GLN A 81 15.17 12.42 -3.56
N ILE A 82 13.85 12.48 -3.41
CA ILE A 82 13.04 13.63 -3.79
C ILE A 82 13.12 14.71 -2.70
N SER A 83 12.74 14.36 -1.46
CA SER A 83 12.84 15.25 -0.28
C SER A 83 12.45 14.50 1.01
N MET A 84 12.76 15.09 2.17
CA MET A 84 12.25 14.60 3.47
C MET A 84 10.72 14.59 3.54
N HIS A 85 10.04 15.58 2.94
CA HIS A 85 8.57 15.62 2.94
C HIS A 85 7.97 14.50 2.08
N ALA A 86 8.60 14.20 0.93
CA ALA A 86 8.22 13.09 0.08
C ALA A 86 8.40 11.74 0.80
N PHE A 87 9.47 11.59 1.58
CA PHE A 87 9.69 10.42 2.43
C PHE A 87 8.56 10.21 3.44
N PHE A 88 8.20 11.23 4.22
CA PHE A 88 7.10 11.12 5.18
C PHE A 88 5.74 10.88 4.51
N ALA A 89 5.50 11.52 3.36
CA ALA A 89 4.31 11.28 2.56
C ALA A 89 4.24 9.84 2.03
N ALA A 90 5.37 9.27 1.62
CA ALA A 90 5.45 7.87 1.18
C ALA A 90 5.18 6.90 2.34
N VAL A 91 5.74 7.16 3.51
CA VAL A 91 5.46 6.39 4.73
C VAL A 91 3.97 6.43 5.06
N ALA A 92 3.36 7.62 5.06
CA ALA A 92 1.93 7.79 5.30
C ALA A 92 1.07 7.03 4.28
N GLY A 93 1.43 7.12 2.99
CA GLY A 93 0.76 6.38 1.91
C GLY A 93 0.82 4.87 2.10
N ILE A 94 1.97 4.32 2.50
CA ILE A 94 2.10 2.88 2.80
C ILE A 94 1.20 2.49 3.97
N PHE A 95 1.26 3.24 5.07
CA PHE A 95 0.45 2.94 6.26
C PHE A 95 -1.04 3.01 5.95
N PHE A 96 -1.48 4.00 5.18
CA PHE A 96 -2.87 4.10 4.75
C PHE A 96 -3.34 2.85 4.03
N VAL A 97 -2.57 2.36 3.03
CA VAL A 97 -2.91 1.13 2.30
C VAL A 97 -2.98 -0.07 3.26
N GLN A 98 -2.01 -0.20 4.17
CA GLN A 98 -1.91 -1.32 5.09
C GLN A 98 -3.04 -1.33 6.11
N ILE A 99 -3.43 -0.17 6.63
CA ILE A 99 -4.55 -0.04 7.57
C ILE A 99 -5.85 -0.46 6.89
N VAL A 100 -6.14 0.05 5.69
CA VAL A 100 -7.36 -0.34 4.95
C VAL A 100 -7.38 -1.84 4.67
N PHE A 101 -6.24 -2.42 4.25
CA PHE A 101 -6.15 -3.85 4.03
C PHE A 101 -6.44 -4.67 5.29
N ILE A 102 -5.85 -4.30 6.43
CA ILE A 102 -6.06 -4.99 7.70
C ILE A 102 -7.51 -4.84 8.14
N MET A 103 -8.10 -3.65 8.02
CA MET A 103 -9.51 -3.41 8.35
C MET A 103 -10.44 -4.29 7.50
N ASP A 104 -10.19 -4.38 6.20
CA ASP A 104 -10.98 -5.24 5.30
C ASP A 104 -10.80 -6.72 5.64
N GLN A 105 -9.59 -7.16 6.00
CA GLN A 105 -9.34 -8.53 6.46
C GLN A 105 -10.06 -8.84 7.79
N VAL A 106 -9.99 -7.94 8.77
CA VAL A 106 -10.67 -8.11 10.06
C VAL A 106 -12.18 -8.19 9.87
N LYS A 107 -12.75 -7.32 9.03
CA LYS A 107 -14.19 -7.35 8.69
C LYS A 107 -14.58 -8.64 7.98
N ALA A 108 -13.79 -9.11 7.01
CA ALA A 108 -14.08 -10.35 6.31
C ALA A 108 -13.97 -11.59 7.23
N SER A 109 -13.11 -11.52 8.25
CA SER A 109 -12.95 -12.59 9.24
C SER A 109 -14.14 -12.65 10.20
N SER A 110 -14.63 -11.49 10.67
CA SER A 110 -15.76 -11.45 11.61
C SER A 110 -17.08 -11.91 11.01
N ILE A 111 -17.25 -11.81 9.68
CA ILE A 111 -18.45 -12.25 8.95
C ILE A 111 -18.34 -13.74 8.53
N GLY A 112 -17.22 -14.41 8.84
CA GLY A 112 -17.00 -15.82 8.49
C GLY A 112 -16.76 -16.06 6.99
N GLU A 113 -16.38 -15.00 6.27
CA GLU A 113 -16.24 -15.03 4.82
C GLU A 113 -14.81 -15.33 4.36
N LEU A 114 -13.80 -15.13 5.21
CA LEU A 114 -12.42 -15.56 4.95
C LEU A 114 -12.32 -17.09 5.12
N ARG A 115 -12.27 -17.79 3.99
CA ARG A 115 -11.89 -19.21 3.88
C ARG A 115 -10.56 -19.32 3.18
#